data_AF-A0A9E5YGL6-F1
#
_entry.id   AF-A0A9E5YGL6-F1
#
_cell.length_a   1.000
_cell.length_b   1.000
_cell.length_c   1.000
_cell.angle_alpha   90.00
_cell.angle_beta   90.00
_cell.angle_gamma   90.00
#
_symmetry.space_group_name_H-M   'P 1'
#
loop_
_entity.id
_entity.type
_entity.pdbx_description
1 polymer ?
#
loop_
_entity_poly.entity_id
_entity_poly.type
_entity_poly.pdbx_seq_one_letter_code
_entity_poly.pdbx_strand_id
1 'polypeptide(L)'
;MATSKNIGNFIYILLPVLFIVLCASGCAEINLFKTPVEVLKHPLGTDLLRTGMSKEEVISRWGKSDQINKLDPTDEWQTEKAEWVYIGRYSKVPLDRSYFFKTKYLVFDGNHLVSFGNASKCKDLKR
;
A
#
# COMPACT_ATOMS: atom_id res chain seq x y z
N MET A 1 54.83 -3.78 29.87
CA MET A 1 54.59 -3.94 28.43
C MET A 1 53.80 -5.24 28.21
N ALA A 2 52.48 -5.22 28.46
CA ALA A 2 51.64 -6.43 28.45
C ALA A 2 50.18 -6.09 28.11
N THR A 3 49.94 -5.36 27.01
CA THR A 3 48.59 -4.95 26.60
C THR A 3 48.34 -5.07 25.09
N SER A 4 49.23 -5.68 24.32
CA SER A 4 49.09 -5.78 22.85
C SER A 4 48.45 -7.08 22.37
N LYS A 5 48.65 -8.22 23.05
CA LYS A 5 48.18 -9.54 22.57
C LYS A 5 46.67 -9.78 22.72
N ASN A 6 45.99 -9.09 23.65
CA ASN A 6 44.57 -9.31 23.91
C ASN A 6 43.64 -8.57 22.92
N ILE A 7 44.11 -7.49 22.30
CA ILE A 7 43.30 -6.66 21.39
C ILE A 7 43.11 -7.37 20.04
N GLY A 8 44.15 -8.04 19.54
CA GLY A 8 44.07 -8.82 18.29
C GLY A 8 43.04 -9.94 18.38
N ASN A 9 43.09 -10.77 19.44
CA ASN A 9 42.12 -11.86 19.64
C ASN A 9 40.68 -11.34 19.80
N PHE A 10 40.49 -10.19 20.43
CA PHE A 10 39.17 -9.59 20.58
C PHE A 10 38.57 -9.17 19.23
N ILE A 11 39.40 -8.61 18.34
CA ILE A 11 39.00 -8.22 16.98
C ILE A 11 38.72 -9.44 16.10
N TYR A 12 39.53 -10.50 16.20
CA TYR A 12 39.31 -11.74 15.45
C TYR A 12 38.03 -12.49 15.85
N ILE A 13 37.50 -12.27 17.05
CA ILE A 13 36.23 -12.84 17.51
C ILE A 13 35.05 -11.92 17.16
N LEU A 14 35.21 -10.59 17.27
CA LEU A 14 34.15 -9.62 16.97
C LEU A 14 33.79 -9.56 15.48
N LEU A 15 34.77 -9.68 14.59
CA LEU A 15 34.55 -9.58 13.14
C LEU A 15 33.63 -10.68 12.57
N PRO A 16 33.84 -11.98 12.88
CA PRO A 16 32.93 -13.03 12.40
C PRO A 16 31.56 -12.97 13.06
N VAL A 17 31.47 -12.56 14.33
CA VAL A 17 30.17 -12.38 15.02
C VAL A 17 29.34 -11.27 14.36
N LEU A 18 29.97 -10.14 14.02
CA LEU A 18 29.33 -9.05 13.29
C LEU A 18 28.88 -9.50 11.89
N PHE A 19 29.68 -10.34 11.21
CA PHE A 19 29.32 -10.90 9.90
C PHE A 19 28.11 -11.83 9.98
N ILE A 20 28.02 -12.66 11.03
CA ILE A 20 26.86 -13.56 11.26
C ILE A 20 25.57 -12.76 11.52
N VAL A 21 25.64 -11.66 12.30
CA VAL A 21 24.49 -10.79 12.56
C VAL A 21 24.02 -10.08 11.29
N LEU A 22 24.94 -9.66 10.41
CA LEU A 22 24.62 -9.06 9.12
C LEU A 22 24.01 -10.06 8.12
N CYS A 23 24.39 -11.35 8.18
CA CYS A 23 23.76 -12.38 7.35
C CYS A 23 22.36 -12.80 7.86
N ALA A 24 22.07 -12.61 9.15
CA ALA A 24 20.81 -13.03 9.77
C ALA A 24 19.67 -11.99 9.66
N SER A 25 19.93 -10.77 9.20
CA SER A 25 18.91 -9.71 9.05
C SER A 25 18.14 -9.76 7.71
N GLY A 26 18.37 -10.79 6.90
CA GLY A 26 17.77 -10.98 5.58
C GLY A 26 16.53 -11.88 5.54
N CYS A 27 15.76 -12.05 6.61
CA CYS A 27 14.44 -12.70 6.53
C CYS A 27 13.38 -11.67 6.10
N ALA A 28 13.48 -11.18 4.87
CA ALA A 28 12.31 -10.66 4.20
C ALA A 28 11.49 -11.88 3.77
N GLU A 29 10.54 -12.30 4.59
CA GLU A 29 9.50 -13.24 4.19
C GLU A 29 8.61 -12.54 3.16
N ILE A 30 9.14 -12.41 1.94
CA ILE A 30 8.38 -11.92 0.80
C ILE A 30 7.47 -13.08 0.41
N ASN A 31 6.33 -13.17 1.10
CA ASN A 31 5.21 -14.01 0.72
C ASN A 31 4.70 -13.55 -0.66
N LEU A 32 5.40 -13.92 -1.73
CA LEU A 32 4.98 -13.80 -3.13
C LEU A 32 3.94 -14.87 -3.45
N PHE A 33 2.90 -15.01 -2.62
CA PHE A 33 1.80 -15.91 -2.90
C PHE A 33 0.64 -15.15 -3.53
N LYS A 34 0.86 -14.70 -4.77
CA LYS A 34 -0.20 -14.57 -5.76
C LYS A 34 0.34 -15.10 -7.06
N THR A 35 -0.16 -16.26 -7.49
CA THR A 35 0.08 -16.75 -8.85
C THR A 35 -0.25 -15.62 -9.84
N PRO A 36 0.40 -15.56 -11.01
CA PRO A 36 0.15 -14.49 -11.99
C PRO A 36 -1.35 -14.30 -12.27
N VAL A 37 -2.10 -15.40 -12.29
CA VAL A 37 -3.57 -15.43 -12.44
C VAL A 37 -4.30 -14.70 -11.30
N GLU A 38 -3.84 -14.81 -10.05
CA GLU A 38 -4.48 -14.18 -8.90
C GLU A 38 -4.23 -12.67 -8.85
N VAL A 39 -3.02 -12.23 -9.24
CA VAL A 39 -2.72 -10.80 -9.45
C VAL A 39 -3.59 -10.22 -10.58
N LEU A 40 -3.81 -11.02 -11.65
CA LEU A 40 -4.70 -10.66 -12.76
C LEU A 40 -6.18 -10.59 -12.36
N LYS A 41 -6.62 -11.32 -11.34
CA LYS A 41 -8.00 -11.22 -10.80
C LYS A 41 -8.17 -10.01 -9.88
N HIS A 42 -7.10 -9.63 -9.18
CA HIS A 42 -7.12 -8.63 -8.11
C HIS A 42 -6.05 -7.55 -8.31
N PRO A 43 -6.18 -6.67 -9.33
CA PRO A 43 -5.17 -5.66 -9.67
C PRO A 43 -4.90 -4.65 -8.56
N LEU A 44 -5.89 -4.44 -7.70
CA LEU A 44 -5.88 -3.47 -6.61
C LEU A 44 -5.64 -4.13 -5.25
N GLY A 45 -5.19 -5.39 -5.25
CA GLY A 45 -5.04 -6.18 -4.03
C GLY A 45 -6.30 -6.95 -3.65
N THR A 46 -6.15 -7.77 -2.60
CA THR A 46 -7.22 -8.61 -2.03
C THR A 46 -7.73 -8.03 -0.71
N ASP A 47 -7.14 -6.95 -0.23
CA ASP A 47 -7.48 -6.37 1.06
C ASP A 47 -8.86 -5.74 1.00
N LEU A 48 -9.73 -6.20 1.89
CA LEU A 48 -11.12 -5.76 1.96
C LEU A 48 -11.18 -4.31 2.45
N LEU A 49 -11.79 -3.44 1.64
CA LEU A 49 -12.23 -2.11 2.08
C LEU A 49 -13.53 -2.22 2.86
N ARG A 50 -13.66 -1.42 3.92
CA ARG A 50 -14.89 -1.29 4.70
C ARG A 50 -15.18 0.17 4.97
N THR A 51 -16.46 0.52 5.02
CA THR A 51 -16.90 1.85 5.45
C THR A 51 -16.42 2.12 6.89
N GLY A 52 -16.04 3.36 7.17
CA GLY A 52 -15.48 3.78 8.46
C GLY A 52 -13.96 3.66 8.57
N MET A 53 -13.25 3.05 7.60
CA MET A 53 -11.78 3.06 7.59
C MET A 53 -11.24 4.49 7.49
N SER A 54 -10.12 4.75 8.19
CA SER A 54 -9.42 6.03 8.06
C SER A 54 -8.64 6.14 6.74
N LYS A 55 -8.31 7.36 6.32
CA LYS A 55 -7.42 7.58 5.16
C LYS A 55 -6.07 6.89 5.34
N GLU A 56 -5.51 6.94 6.54
CA GLU A 56 -4.22 6.31 6.87
C GLU A 56 -4.29 4.79 6.75
N GLU A 57 -5.39 4.18 7.23
CA GLU A 57 -5.59 2.74 7.13
C GLU A 57 -5.73 2.30 5.67
N VAL A 58 -6.46 3.08 4.86
CA VAL A 58 -6.58 2.83 3.42
C VAL A 58 -5.21 2.96 2.74
N ILE A 59 -4.42 3.98 3.04
CA ILE A 59 -3.05 4.12 2.50
C ILE A 59 -2.17 2.95 2.92
N SER A 60 -2.27 2.49 4.17
CA SER A 60 -1.46 1.38 4.65
C SER A 60 -1.75 0.07 3.92
N ARG A 61 -3.00 -0.15 3.49
CA ARG A 61 -3.43 -1.39 2.83
C ARG A 61 -3.33 -1.33 1.31
N TRP A 62 -3.78 -0.22 0.73
CA TRP A 62 -3.95 -0.05 -0.73
C TRP A 62 -2.90 0.88 -1.34
N GLY A 63 -2.08 1.54 -0.53
CA GLY A 63 -1.16 2.57 -0.98
C GLY A 63 -1.84 3.91 -1.24
N LYS A 64 -1.04 4.87 -1.74
CA LYS A 64 -1.54 6.19 -2.13
C LYS A 64 -2.43 6.08 -3.37
N SER A 65 -3.51 6.87 -3.40
CA SER A 65 -4.37 6.97 -4.57
C SER A 65 -3.65 7.59 -5.77
N ASP A 66 -4.05 7.22 -6.98
CA ASP A 66 -3.54 7.83 -8.21
C ASP A 66 -4.03 9.27 -8.38
N GLN A 67 -5.26 9.56 -7.95
CA GLN A 67 -5.87 10.90 -8.04
C GLN A 67 -6.75 11.18 -6.82
N ILE A 68 -6.81 12.45 -6.43
CA ILE A 68 -7.66 12.96 -5.36
C ILE A 68 -8.47 14.13 -5.93
N ASN A 69 -9.79 13.97 -5.96
CA ASN A 69 -10.74 15.02 -6.33
C ASN A 69 -11.39 15.56 -5.07
N LYS A 70 -11.37 16.87 -4.87
CA LYS A 70 -12.18 17.51 -3.82
C LYS A 70 -13.63 17.56 -4.29
N LEU A 71 -14.55 17.14 -3.43
CA LEU A 71 -15.98 17.21 -3.67
C LEU A 71 -16.56 18.33 -2.82
N ASP A 72 -17.65 18.92 -3.29
CA ASP A 72 -18.36 19.91 -2.50
C ASP A 72 -18.91 19.26 -1.21
N PRO A 73 -18.80 19.94 -0.05
CA PRO A 73 -19.38 19.45 1.18
C PRO A 73 -20.89 19.27 1.00
N THR A 74 -21.41 18.12 1.40
CA THR A 74 -22.86 17.85 1.36
C THR A 74 -23.54 18.25 2.66
N ASP A 75 -22.77 18.45 3.73
CA ASP A 75 -23.24 18.77 5.06
C ASP A 75 -23.09 20.26 5.40
N GLU A 76 -24.00 20.78 6.23
CA GLU A 76 -23.96 22.16 6.74
C GLU A 76 -22.69 22.43 7.58
N TRP A 77 -22.03 21.37 8.04
CA TRP A 77 -20.81 21.40 8.84
C TRP A 77 -19.53 21.54 7.99
N GLN A 78 -19.66 21.64 6.65
CA GLN A 78 -18.56 21.86 5.70
C GLN A 78 -17.43 20.85 5.85
N THR A 79 -17.75 19.58 6.09
CA THR A 79 -16.72 18.56 6.22
C THR A 79 -16.05 18.33 4.86
N GLU A 80 -14.70 18.30 4.83
CA GLU A 80 -13.98 18.13 3.57
C GLU A 80 -14.26 16.74 2.98
N LYS A 81 -15.03 16.74 1.89
CA LYS A 81 -15.34 15.52 1.13
C LYS A 81 -14.31 15.32 0.04
N ALA A 82 -13.76 14.12 -0.05
CA ALA A 82 -12.72 13.81 -1.01
C ALA A 82 -13.02 12.49 -1.72
N GLU A 83 -12.90 12.48 -3.04
CA GLU A 83 -12.89 11.26 -3.84
C GLU A 83 -11.46 10.86 -4.17
N TRP A 84 -11.09 9.62 -3.86
CA TRP A 84 -9.83 9.02 -4.23
C TRP A 84 -10.05 8.01 -5.36
N VAL A 85 -9.23 8.10 -6.38
CA VAL A 85 -9.28 7.22 -7.55
C VAL A 85 -8.06 6.32 -7.57
N TYR A 86 -8.32 5.02 -7.67
CA TYR A 86 -7.31 3.97 -7.81
C TYR A 86 -7.47 3.29 -9.17
N ILE A 87 -6.40 3.24 -9.95
CA ILE A 87 -6.36 2.66 -11.28
C ILE A 87 -5.47 1.43 -11.24
N GLY A 88 -6.09 0.25 -11.26
CA GLY A 88 -5.38 -1.00 -11.38
C GLY A 88 -4.75 -1.12 -12.77
N ARG A 89 -3.44 -0.85 -12.88
CA ARG A 89 -2.69 -0.96 -14.13
C ARG A 89 -1.80 -2.20 -14.10
N TYR A 90 -1.87 -3.02 -15.14
CA TYR A 90 -0.94 -4.13 -15.34
C TYR A 90 0.26 -3.66 -16.17
N SER A 91 1.32 -3.21 -15.50
CA SER A 91 2.50 -2.65 -16.18
C SER A 91 3.39 -3.69 -16.88
N LYS A 92 3.25 -4.99 -16.54
CA LYS A 92 4.15 -6.07 -17.00
C LYS A 92 3.53 -7.06 -17.97
N VAL A 93 2.29 -6.82 -18.42
CA VAL A 93 1.59 -7.75 -19.31
C VAL A 93 1.50 -7.09 -20.69
N PRO A 94 1.96 -7.75 -21.77
CA PRO A 94 1.91 -7.22 -23.14
C PRO A 94 0.49 -7.32 -23.71
N LEU A 95 -0.47 -6.76 -22.98
CA LEU A 95 -1.86 -6.64 -23.39
C LEU A 95 -2.15 -5.15 -23.56
N ASP A 96 -3.00 -4.82 -24.52
CA ASP A 96 -3.39 -3.43 -24.72
C ASP A 96 -3.98 -2.87 -23.41
N ARG A 97 -3.63 -1.62 -23.06
CA ARG A 97 -3.97 -1.00 -21.77
C ARG A 97 -5.48 -0.96 -21.53
N SER A 98 -6.24 -1.05 -22.61
CA SER A 98 -7.70 -1.11 -22.68
C SER A 98 -8.30 -2.41 -22.11
N TYR A 99 -7.54 -3.52 -22.01
CA TYR A 99 -8.12 -4.82 -21.67
C TYR A 99 -8.25 -5.10 -20.16
N PHE A 100 -7.46 -4.43 -19.31
CA PHE A 100 -7.39 -4.79 -17.88
C PHE A 100 -7.27 -3.59 -16.94
N PHE A 101 -7.89 -2.44 -17.25
CA PHE A 101 -7.97 -1.35 -16.30
C PHE A 101 -9.20 -1.52 -15.39
N LYS A 102 -8.99 -1.66 -14.08
CA LYS A 102 -10.07 -1.60 -13.10
C LYS A 102 -9.90 -0.33 -12.29
N THR A 103 -10.83 0.60 -12.47
CA THR A 103 -10.85 1.83 -11.68
C THR A 103 -11.76 1.66 -10.47
N LYS A 104 -11.23 1.96 -9.29
CA LYS A 104 -12.00 2.05 -8.05
C LYS A 104 -12.04 3.49 -7.57
N TYR A 105 -13.21 3.88 -7.09
CA TYR A 105 -13.48 5.18 -6.52
C TYR A 105 -13.82 4.96 -5.06
N LEU A 106 -13.16 5.73 -4.18
CA LEU A 106 -13.38 5.75 -2.74
C LEU A 106 -13.81 7.18 -2.40
N VAL A 107 -14.92 7.33 -1.67
CA VAL A 107 -15.42 8.62 -1.22
C VAL A 107 -15.22 8.70 0.28
N PHE A 108 -14.51 9.73 0.71
CA PHE A 108 -14.24 10.05 2.10
C PHE A 108 -15.07 11.26 2.51
N ASP A 109 -15.58 11.19 3.74
CA ASP A 109 -16.16 12.31 4.46
C ASP A 109 -15.26 12.60 5.66
N GLY A 110 -14.56 13.72 5.62
CA GLY A 110 -13.48 14.03 6.56
C GLY A 110 -12.36 12.99 6.48
N ASN A 111 -12.12 12.25 7.56
CA ASN A 111 -11.10 11.19 7.59
C ASN A 111 -11.62 9.78 7.28
N HIS A 112 -12.94 9.59 7.16
CA HIS A 112 -13.53 8.24 7.13
C HIS A 112 -14.07 7.88 5.75
N LEU A 113 -13.85 6.63 5.34
CA LEU A 113 -14.36 6.08 4.09
C LEU A 113 -15.88 5.86 4.21
N VAL A 114 -16.67 6.59 3.42
CA VAL A 114 -18.15 6.46 3.46
C VAL A 114 -18.68 5.57 2.33
N SER A 115 -17.99 5.52 1.19
CA SER A 115 -18.42 4.68 0.06
C SER A 115 -17.26 4.29 -0.83
N PHE A 116 -17.39 3.15 -1.49
CA PHE A 116 -16.42 2.68 -2.46
C PHE A 116 -17.06 1.80 -3.53
N GLY A 117 -16.55 1.87 -4.75
CA GLY A 117 -17.14 1.18 -5.87
C GLY A 117 -16.54 1.51 -7.22
N ASN A 118 -17.29 1.20 -8.27
CA ASN A 118 -17.02 1.68 -9.61
C ASN A 118 -17.69 3.06 -9.78
N ALA A 119 -17.41 3.77 -10.86
CA ALA A 119 -17.91 5.12 -11.09
C ALA A 119 -19.44 5.25 -10.88
N SER A 120 -20.22 4.27 -11.34
CA SER A 120 -21.69 4.28 -11.18
C SER A 120 -22.15 4.30 -9.72
N LYS A 121 -21.52 3.52 -8.85
CA LYS A 121 -21.92 3.40 -7.43
C LYS A 121 -21.57 4.64 -6.61
N CYS A 122 -20.58 5.40 -7.06
CA CYS A 122 -20.12 6.61 -6.36
C CYS A 122 -20.75 7.90 -6.91
N LYS A 123 -21.48 7.84 -8.04
CA LYS A 123 -22.12 9.03 -8.65
C LYS A 123 -23.11 9.72 -7.72
N ASP A 124 -23.87 8.96 -6.95
CA ASP A 124 -24.93 9.50 -6.09
C ASP A 124 -24.40 10.31 -4.91
N LEU A 125 -23.10 10.16 -4.58
CA LEU A 125 -22.45 10.86 -3.48
C LEU A 125 -21.62 12.07 -3.94
N LYS A 126 -21.52 12.31 -5.25
CA LYS A 126 -20.85 13.49 -5.83
C LYS A 126 -21.79 14.68 -6.00
N ARG A 127 -23.08 14.49 -5.73
CA ARG A 127 -24.14 15.45 -5.98
C ARG A 127 -24.46 16.27 -4.73
#